data_AF-A0A166J7Y2-F1
#
_entry.id   AF-A0A166J7Y2-F1
#
_cell.length_a   1.000
_cell.length_b   1.000
_cell.length_c   1.000
_cell.angle_alpha   90.00
_cell.angle_beta   90.00
_cell.angle_gamma   90.00
#
_symmetry.space_group_name_H-M   'P 1'
#
loop_
_entity.id
_entity.type
_entity.pdbx_description
1 polymer ?
#
loop_
_entity_poly.entity_id
_entity_poly.type
_entity_poly.pdbx_seq_one_letter_code
_entity_poly.pdbx_strand_id
1 'polypeptide(L)'
;MTEPRVAYLKQPQTMTEELIAKVSPATPAEVFRTASTCATNNCQHFDGQDCGLVTRIVDQFPIALEELPPCSIRRDCRWWQQEGKAACMRCPQVITDNYNASELMIQVATPTVS
;
A
#
# COMPACT_ATOMS: atom_id res chain seq x y z
N MET A 1 -23.30 8.01 6.73
CA MET A 1 -21.87 8.29 6.93
C MET A 1 -21.16 7.91 5.65
N THR A 2 -20.28 8.76 5.12
CA THR A 2 -19.52 8.46 3.90
C THR A 2 -18.40 7.49 4.25
N GLU A 3 -18.26 6.42 3.47
CA GLU A 3 -17.16 5.48 3.61
C GLU A 3 -15.81 6.19 3.38
N PRO A 4 -14.77 5.92 4.19
CA PRO A 4 -13.46 6.54 4.01
C PRO A 4 -12.90 6.23 2.62
N ARG A 5 -12.29 7.23 1.97
CA ARG A 5 -11.72 7.11 0.63
C ARG A 5 -10.30 7.64 0.61
N VAL A 6 -9.43 6.98 -0.16
CA VAL A 6 -8.06 7.44 -0.38
C VAL A 6 -8.03 8.53 -1.45
N ALA A 7 -7.42 9.67 -1.11
CA ALA A 7 -7.12 10.72 -2.07
C ALA A 7 -5.66 10.61 -2.52
N TYR A 8 -5.43 10.74 -3.83
CA TYR A 8 -4.10 10.72 -4.41
C TYR A 8 -3.53 12.14 -4.49
N LEU A 9 -2.36 12.34 -3.89
CA LEU A 9 -1.65 13.62 -3.98
C LEU A 9 -1.08 13.81 -5.38
N LYS A 10 -1.34 14.98 -5.98
CA LYS A 10 -0.80 15.33 -7.31
C LYS A 10 0.73 15.39 -7.33
N GLN A 11 1.33 15.82 -6.22
CA GLN A 11 2.76 15.89 -6.02
C GLN A 11 3.13 15.21 -4.70
N PRO A 12 4.23 14.43 -4.65
CA PRO A 12 4.75 13.90 -3.40
C PRO A 12 4.91 15.01 -2.37
N GLN A 13 4.55 14.73 -1.12
CA GLN A 13 4.76 15.63 0.01
C GLN A 13 5.73 14.98 0.97
N THR A 14 6.64 15.77 1.51
CA THR A 14 7.47 15.32 2.63
C THR A 14 6.58 15.16 3.86
N MET A 15 6.75 14.06 4.59
CA MET A 15 6.06 13.89 5.86
C MET A 15 6.65 14.84 6.90
N THR A 16 5.96 15.95 7.19
CA THR A 16 6.38 16.95 8.18
C THR A 16 5.73 16.69 9.54
N GLU A 17 6.33 17.24 10.60
CA GLU A 17 5.74 17.21 11.95
C GLU A 17 4.34 17.85 11.98
N GLU A 18 4.11 18.90 11.18
CA GLU A 18 2.80 19.53 11.04
C GLU A 18 1.75 18.55 10.47
N LEU A 19 2.09 17.78 9.44
CA LEU A 19 1.19 16.76 8.87
C LEU A 19 0.91 15.64 9.87
N ILE A 20 1.93 15.21 10.60
CA ILE A 20 1.80 14.19 11.66
C ILE A 20 0.87 14.69 12.77
N ALA A 21 1.02 15.94 13.22
CA ALA A 21 0.18 16.51 14.27
C ALA A 21 -1.31 16.61 13.87
N LYS A 22 -1.61 16.79 12.57
CA LYS A 22 -2.98 16.93 12.06
C LYS A 22 -3.84 15.67 12.17
N VAL A 23 -3.22 14.49 12.28
CA VAL A 23 -3.95 13.22 12.30
C VAL A 23 -4.16 12.65 13.69
N SER A 24 -3.62 13.31 14.73
CA SER A 24 -3.88 12.94 16.12
C SER A 24 -5.40 12.93 16.41
N PRO A 25 -5.93 11.90 17.08
CA PRO A 25 -5.21 10.84 17.82
C PRO A 25 -4.80 9.61 17.00
N ALA A 26 -5.11 9.53 15.70
CA ALA A 26 -4.67 8.43 14.84
C ALA A 26 -3.17 8.51 14.53
N THR A 27 -2.56 7.37 14.18
CA THR A 27 -1.18 7.34 13.69
C THR A 27 -1.09 7.86 12.25
N PRO A 28 0.05 8.46 11.85
CA PRO A 28 0.28 8.81 10.45
C PRO A 28 0.11 7.65 9.48
N ALA A 29 0.39 6.42 9.89
CA ALA A 29 0.28 5.23 9.04
C ALA A 29 -1.15 4.67 8.93
N GLU A 30 -2.08 5.12 9.78
CA GLU A 30 -3.53 4.89 9.61
C GLU A 30 -4.12 5.80 8.52
N VAL A 31 -3.56 7.01 8.32
CA VAL A 31 -4.15 8.05 7.45
C VAL A 31 -3.36 8.28 6.17
N PHE A 32 -2.03 8.31 6.25
CA PHE A 32 -1.14 8.57 5.13
C PHE A 32 -0.46 7.30 4.66
N ARG A 33 -0.52 7.06 3.35
CA ARG A 33 0.32 6.05 2.71
C ARG A 33 1.66 6.66 2.32
N THR A 34 2.69 6.36 3.08
CA THR A 34 4.07 6.69 2.71
C THR A 34 4.60 5.68 1.71
N ALA A 35 5.23 6.17 0.65
CA ALA A 35 5.88 5.33 -0.34
C ALA A 35 7.40 5.47 -0.16
N SER A 36 8.05 4.42 0.33
CA SER A 36 9.50 4.29 0.38
C SER A 36 10.01 3.46 -0.80
N THR A 37 11.33 3.46 -0.99
CA THR A 37 11.98 2.48 -1.87
C THR A 37 11.70 1.07 -1.35
N CYS A 38 11.48 0.12 -2.26
CA CYS A 38 11.30 -1.27 -1.88
C CYS A 38 12.54 -1.75 -1.13
N ALA A 39 12.35 -2.32 0.06
CA ALA A 39 13.47 -2.79 0.89
C ALA A 39 14.22 -3.96 0.24
N THR A 40 13.54 -4.76 -0.59
CA THR A 40 14.02 -6.03 -1.17
C THR A 40 14.63 -6.94 -0.10
N ASN A 41 15.92 -6.81 0.17
CA ASN A 41 16.61 -7.49 1.26
C ASN A 41 16.13 -6.94 2.62
N ASN A 42 15.91 -7.83 3.59
CA ASN A 42 15.27 -7.53 4.89
C ASN A 42 13.76 -7.26 4.85
N CYS A 43 13.07 -7.64 3.77
CA CYS A 43 11.61 -7.66 3.73
C CYS A 43 11.11 -9.11 3.80
N GLN A 44 10.27 -9.43 4.80
CA GLN A 44 9.70 -10.77 4.99
C GLN A 44 8.76 -11.20 3.84
N HIS A 45 8.39 -10.29 2.94
CA HIS A 45 7.57 -10.61 1.78
C HIS A 45 8.38 -10.85 0.51
N PHE A 46 9.69 -10.63 0.55
CA PHE A 46 10.54 -10.71 -0.63
C PHE A 46 11.27 -12.05 -0.65
N ASP A 47 11.14 -12.82 -1.73
CA ASP A 47 11.72 -14.16 -1.83
C ASP A 47 13.15 -14.17 -2.40
N GLY A 48 13.74 -12.99 -2.58
CA GLY A 48 15.05 -12.79 -3.20
C GLY A 48 14.97 -12.43 -4.68
N GLN A 49 13.86 -12.76 -5.35
CA GLN A 49 13.59 -12.33 -6.72
C GLN A 49 12.40 -11.41 -6.80
N ASP A 50 11.27 -11.75 -6.16
CA ASP A 50 9.95 -11.16 -6.31
C ASP A 50 9.28 -10.85 -4.95
N CYS A 51 8.32 -9.92 -4.98
CA CYS A 51 7.53 -9.57 -3.81
C CYS A 51 6.30 -10.49 -3.76
N GLY A 52 6.28 -11.47 -2.85
CA GLY A 52 5.15 -12.37 -2.66
C GLY A 52 3.90 -11.68 -2.13
N LEU A 53 4.03 -10.54 -1.42
CA LEU A 53 2.87 -9.78 -0.94
C LEU A 53 2.03 -9.22 -2.09
N VAL A 54 2.64 -8.64 -3.12
CA VAL A 54 1.87 -8.08 -4.23
C VAL A 54 1.17 -9.18 -5.03
N THR A 55 1.83 -10.33 -5.22
CA THR A 55 1.23 -11.49 -5.88
C THR A 55 -0.02 -11.95 -5.12
N ARG A 56 0.06 -12.15 -3.80
CA ARG A 56 -1.12 -12.51 -2.99
C ARG A 56 -2.23 -11.46 -3.05
N ILE A 57 -1.88 -10.17 -3.05
CA ILE A 57 -2.87 -9.09 -3.20
C ILE A 57 -3.56 -9.16 -4.56
N VAL A 58 -2.82 -9.35 -5.65
CA VAL A 58 -3.40 -9.45 -6.99
C VAL A 58 -4.34 -10.65 -7.11
N ASP A 59 -3.94 -11.79 -6.53
CA ASP A 59 -4.70 -13.04 -6.61
C ASP A 59 -5.97 -13.02 -5.77
N GLN A 60 -5.93 -12.41 -4.58
CA GLN A 60 -6.97 -12.61 -3.55
C GLN A 60 -7.80 -11.36 -3.26
N PHE A 61 -7.29 -10.14 -3.49
CA PHE A 61 -8.03 -8.92 -3.18
C PHE A 61 -8.93 -8.46 -4.34
N PRO A 62 -10.10 -7.87 -4.03
CA PRO A 62 -10.94 -7.26 -5.05
C PRO A 62 -10.27 -6.01 -5.61
N ILE A 63 -10.61 -5.66 -6.86
CA ILE A 63 -10.25 -4.38 -7.47
C ILE A 63 -10.95 -3.25 -6.72
N ALA A 64 -10.22 -2.18 -6.36
CA ALA A 64 -10.76 -1.02 -5.64
C ALA A 64 -10.92 0.24 -6.50
N LEU A 65 -10.40 0.21 -7.72
CA LEU A 65 -10.44 1.34 -8.65
C LEU A 65 -11.04 0.90 -9.97
N GLU A 66 -11.83 1.76 -10.60
CA GLU A 66 -12.26 1.57 -11.99
C GLU A 66 -11.16 2.01 -12.97
N GLU A 67 -10.41 3.06 -12.60
CA GLU A 67 -9.32 3.63 -13.39
C GLU A 67 -8.10 3.94 -12.53
N LEU A 68 -6.92 3.92 -13.16
CA LEU A 68 -5.67 4.21 -12.46
C LEU A 68 -5.45 5.72 -12.31
N PRO A 69 -5.37 6.25 -11.07
CA PRO A 69 -5.01 7.65 -10.86
C PRO A 69 -3.55 7.90 -11.25
N PRO A 70 -3.14 9.16 -11.49
CA PRO A 70 -1.72 9.50 -11.58
C PRO A 70 -1.02 9.09 -10.28
N CYS A 71 0.13 8.42 -10.41
CA CYS A 71 0.90 7.93 -9.28
C CYS A 71 2.36 8.32 -9.47
N SER A 72 2.85 9.22 -8.62
CA SER A 72 4.18 9.83 -8.72
C SER A 72 5.32 8.83 -8.58
N ILE A 73 5.10 7.71 -7.88
CA ILE A 73 6.10 6.66 -7.68
C ILE A 73 6.04 5.56 -8.74
N ARG A 74 5.09 5.59 -9.70
CA ARG A 74 4.79 4.45 -10.57
C ARG A 74 6.03 3.88 -11.28
N ARG A 75 6.90 4.77 -11.78
CA ARG A 75 8.14 4.39 -12.47
C ARG A 75 9.04 3.53 -11.57
N ASP A 76 9.14 3.89 -10.30
CA ASP A 76 10.09 3.31 -9.34
C ASP A 76 9.38 2.30 -8.39
N CYS A 77 8.08 2.06 -8.58
CA CYS A 77 7.27 1.20 -7.74
C CYS A 77 7.46 -0.27 -8.11
N ARG A 78 7.99 -1.05 -7.16
CA ARG A 78 8.20 -2.49 -7.33
C ARG A 78 6.94 -3.25 -7.76
N TRP A 79 5.81 -2.97 -7.11
CA TRP A 79 4.55 -3.66 -7.39
C TRP A 79 4.04 -3.38 -8.81
N TRP A 80 4.28 -2.18 -9.33
CA TRP A 80 4.00 -1.86 -10.73
C TRP A 80 4.95 -2.58 -11.68
N GLN A 81 6.24 -2.62 -11.37
CA GLN A 81 7.23 -3.30 -12.22
C GLN A 81 6.98 -4.82 -12.29
N GLN A 82 6.45 -5.42 -11.23
CA GLN A 82 6.18 -6.86 -11.14
C GLN A 82 4.79 -7.23 -11.70
N GLU A 83 3.71 -6.60 -11.22
CA GLU A 83 2.31 -7.01 -11.51
C GLU A 83 1.52 -5.93 -12.29
N GLY A 84 2.14 -4.80 -12.62
CA GLY A 84 1.57 -3.74 -13.44
C GLY A 84 0.24 -3.18 -12.92
N LYS A 85 -0.74 -3.07 -13.84
CA LYS A 85 -2.07 -2.53 -13.55
C LYS A 85 -2.79 -3.35 -12.49
N ALA A 86 -2.62 -4.67 -12.46
CA ALA A 86 -3.32 -5.54 -11.52
C ALA A 86 -3.03 -5.16 -10.06
N ALA A 87 -1.78 -4.86 -9.73
CA ALA A 87 -1.41 -4.34 -8.42
C ALA A 87 -1.96 -2.93 -8.16
N CYS A 88 -1.79 -2.01 -9.13
CA CYS A 88 -2.20 -0.62 -8.93
C CYS A 88 -3.71 -0.43 -8.72
N MET A 89 -4.55 -1.31 -9.28
CA MET A 89 -6.01 -1.29 -9.08
C MET A 89 -6.42 -1.63 -7.63
N ARG A 90 -5.49 -2.12 -6.81
CA ARG A 90 -5.70 -2.50 -5.40
C ARG A 90 -4.96 -1.59 -4.42
N CYS A 91 -4.09 -0.71 -4.92
CA CYS A 91 -3.29 0.21 -4.12
C CYS A 91 -4.03 1.04 -3.05
N PRO A 92 -5.29 1.50 -3.26
CA PRO A 92 -6.01 2.23 -2.21
C PRO A 92 -6.34 1.41 -0.96
N GLN A 93 -6.36 0.07 -1.07
CA GLN A 93 -6.72 -0.82 0.04
C GLN A 93 -5.54 -1.13 0.96
N VAL A 94 -4.34 -0.67 0.61
CA VAL A 94 -3.11 -0.94 1.36
C VAL A 94 -2.96 0.08 2.48
N ILE A 95 -3.09 -0.39 3.72
CA ILE A 95 -2.95 0.39 4.96
C ILE A 95 -1.87 -0.28 5.80
N THR A 96 -0.92 0.49 6.32
CA THR A 96 0.19 -0.04 7.12
C THR A 96 -0.23 -0.33 8.55
N ASP A 97 -0.86 0.64 9.21
CA ASP A 97 -1.41 0.47 10.56
C ASP A 97 -2.93 0.31 10.43
N ASN A 98 -3.41 -0.94 10.46
CA ASN A 98 -4.85 -1.23 10.37
C ASN A 98 -5.34 -2.02 11.59
N TYR A 99 -5.89 -1.30 12.57
CA TYR A 99 -6.43 -1.89 13.80
C TYR A 99 -7.77 -2.61 13.60
N ASN A 100 -8.42 -2.45 12.44
CA ASN A 100 -9.69 -3.08 12.09
C ASN A 100 -9.55 -3.94 10.81
N ALA A 101 -8.41 -4.61 10.64
CA ALA A 101 -8.16 -5.46 9.48
C ALA A 101 -9.15 -6.65 9.43
N SER A 102 -9.67 -6.94 8.24
CA SER A 102 -10.47 -8.15 8.03
C SER A 102 -9.61 -9.41 8.08
N GLU A 103 -10.22 -10.58 8.30
CA GLU A 103 -9.51 -11.87 8.26
C GLU A 103 -8.75 -12.08 6.94
N LEU A 104 -9.36 -11.68 5.81
CA LEU A 104 -8.73 -11.73 4.50
C LEU A 104 -7.49 -10.81 4.41
N MET A 105 -7.56 -9.59 4.97
CA MET A 105 -6.41 -8.68 5.03
C MET A 105 -5.26 -9.30 5.82
N ILE A 106 -5.56 -9.88 6.98
CA ILE A 106 -4.57 -10.54 7.82
C ILE A 106 -3.93 -11.71 7.08
N GLN A 107 -4.73 -12.57 6.45
CA GLN A 107 -4.25 -13.73 5.70
C GLN A 107 -3.33 -13.32 4.53
N VAL A 108 -3.74 -12.34 3.72
CA VAL A 108 -2.95 -11.90 2.55
C VAL A 108 -1.67 -11.18 2.97
N ALA A 109 -1.73 -10.38 4.04
CA ALA A 109 -0.59 -9.67 4.59
C ALA A 109 0.41 -10.61 5.29
N THR A 110 0.02 -11.81 5.70
CA THR A 110 0.93 -12.73 6.39
C THR A 110 2.07 -13.19 5.44
N PRO A 111 3.35 -13.05 5.83
CA PRO A 111 4.47 -13.61 5.09
C PRO A 111 4.37 -15.12 4.94
N THR A 112 4.69 -15.64 3.76
CA THR A 112 4.71 -17.08 3.47
C THR A 112 6.10 -17.63 3.21
N VAL A 113 7.10 -16.75 3.09
CA VAL A 113 8.51 -17.09 2.92
C VAL A 113 9.23 -16.79 4.24
N SER A 114 10.06 -17.73 4.69
CA SER A 114 10.85 -17.66 5.94
C SER A 114 12.23 -17.06 5.68
#